data_AF-A0A6P9BVL7-F1
#
_entry.id   AF-A0A6P9BVL7-F1
#
_cell.length_a   1.000
_cell.length_b   1.000
_cell.length_c   1.000
_cell.angle_alpha   90.00
_cell.angle_beta   90.00
_cell.angle_gamma   90.00
#
_symmetry.space_group_name_H-M   'P 1'
#
loop_
_entity.id
_entity.type
_entity.pdbx_description
1 polymer ?
#
loop_
_entity_poly.entity_id
_entity_poly.type
_entity_poly.pdbx_seq_one_letter_code
_entity_poly.pdbx_strand_id
1 'polypeptide(L)'
;MELSQLLNEIRANYETLLSRSQIETILSAGTQLEKVTTARMNKDEEILKAARAELNEARRQWHHMQTEIDSLHAMERGLENSLQATELRYQTQLKHLETEIEGLEKELQEVRQDIEKQLQQHEILLNSKMRLEQEIATYRSLLEKEEKRFHYLKHEETKDIRKPTTSRIAFILPSSSKLKKHEIEKVEILTKQAVLNGGVAKDSTETHNTIQTEKVDEVIKEWEGSFFKDNPHLRKKSVSLRFDLHLAATDEDCLHMKQKSLPDIEVRLVMRRSCSIPSIKT
;
A
#
# COMPACT_ATOMS: atom_id res chain seq x y z
N MET A 1 -15.03 -129.57 29.58
CA MET A 1 -13.97 -128.58 29.82
C MET A 1 -13.80 -127.62 28.65
N GLU A 2 -14.06 -128.07 27.41
CA GLU A 2 -13.98 -127.27 26.17
C GLU A 2 -14.90 -126.03 26.10
N LEU A 3 -16.17 -126.13 26.54
CA LEU A 3 -17.13 -125.02 26.38
C LEU A 3 -16.81 -123.79 27.25
N SER A 4 -16.33 -124.03 28.47
CA SER A 4 -15.93 -122.95 29.39
C SER A 4 -14.67 -122.21 28.90
N GLN A 5 -13.77 -122.90 28.19
CA GLN A 5 -12.59 -122.28 27.59
C GLN A 5 -12.98 -121.39 26.41
N LEU A 6 -13.82 -121.89 25.50
CA LEU A 6 -14.35 -121.11 24.38
C LEU A 6 -15.11 -119.84 24.85
N LEU A 7 -15.93 -119.95 25.90
CA LEU A 7 -16.67 -118.80 26.43
C LEU A 7 -15.73 -117.74 27.06
N ASN A 8 -14.64 -118.18 27.70
CA ASN A 8 -13.63 -117.27 28.27
C ASN A 8 -12.78 -116.61 27.17
N GLU A 9 -12.45 -117.33 26.09
CA GLU A 9 -11.78 -116.76 24.91
C GLU A 9 -12.65 -115.72 24.22
N ILE A 10 -13.95 -116.02 24.04
CA ILE A 10 -14.91 -115.05 23.50
C ILE A 10 -14.98 -113.81 24.41
N ARG A 11 -15.04 -113.98 25.73
CA ARG A 11 -15.01 -112.85 26.68
C ARG A 11 -13.73 -112.03 26.57
N ALA A 12 -12.57 -112.67 26.53
CA ALA A 12 -11.28 -111.99 26.37
C ALA A 12 -11.19 -111.22 25.04
N ASN A 13 -11.72 -111.79 23.96
CA ASN A 13 -11.82 -111.11 22.66
C ASN A 13 -12.75 -109.88 22.71
N TYR A 14 -13.86 -109.95 23.45
CA TYR A 14 -14.72 -108.78 23.64
C TYR A 14 -14.10 -107.73 24.56
N GLU A 15 -13.42 -108.12 25.63
CA GLU A 15 -12.73 -107.19 26.54
C GLU A 15 -11.58 -106.46 25.84
N THR A 16 -10.82 -107.15 24.99
CA THR A 16 -9.77 -106.53 24.17
C THR A 16 -10.35 -105.61 23.10
N LEU A 17 -11.45 -105.99 22.45
CA LEU A 17 -12.15 -105.14 21.48
C LEU A 17 -12.73 -103.89 22.15
N LEU A 18 -13.34 -104.04 23.33
CA LEU A 18 -13.90 -102.93 24.10
C LEU A 18 -12.79 -101.97 24.56
N SER A 19 -11.68 -102.53 25.08
CA SER A 19 -10.51 -101.75 25.50
C SER A 19 -9.90 -100.99 24.33
N ARG A 20 -9.75 -101.65 23.17
CA ARG A 20 -9.26 -101.02 21.94
C ARG A 20 -10.18 -99.90 21.46
N SER A 21 -11.49 -100.15 21.42
CA SER A 21 -12.49 -99.15 21.04
C SER A 21 -12.47 -97.95 21.99
N GLN A 22 -12.32 -98.17 23.30
CA GLN A 22 -12.20 -97.11 24.29
C GLN A 22 -10.92 -96.27 24.09
N ILE A 23 -9.78 -96.92 23.82
CA ILE A 23 -8.53 -96.21 23.53
C ILE A 23 -8.66 -95.41 22.23
N GLU A 24 -9.21 -96.00 21.16
CA GLU A 24 -9.39 -95.32 19.87
C GLU A 24 -10.32 -94.10 19.99
N THR A 25 -11.41 -94.20 20.75
CA THR A 25 -12.33 -93.06 21.01
C THR A 25 -11.65 -91.94 21.81
N ILE A 26 -10.85 -92.27 22.84
CA ILE A 26 -10.10 -91.28 23.61
C ILE A 26 -9.03 -90.60 22.74
N LEU A 27 -8.28 -91.36 21.94
CA LEU A 27 -7.27 -90.81 21.03
C LEU A 27 -7.92 -89.94 19.94
N SER A 28 -9.04 -90.37 19.38
CA SER A 28 -9.82 -89.56 18.43
C SER A 28 -10.33 -88.28 19.09
N ALA A 29 -10.85 -88.34 20.32
CA ALA A 29 -11.31 -87.15 21.05
C ALA A 29 -10.15 -86.19 21.36
N GLY A 30 -8.99 -86.71 21.79
CA GLY A 30 -7.78 -85.94 22.05
C GLY A 30 -7.27 -85.22 20.80
N THR A 31 -7.14 -85.95 19.68
CA THR A 31 -6.70 -85.34 18.40
C THR A 31 -7.70 -84.32 17.85
N GLN A 32 -9.01 -84.51 18.05
CA GLN A 32 -10.01 -83.51 17.69
C GLN A 32 -9.90 -82.26 18.55
N LEU A 33 -9.69 -82.42 19.86
CA LEU A 33 -9.49 -81.28 20.76
C LEU A 33 -8.23 -80.49 20.38
N GLU A 34 -7.11 -81.17 20.10
CA GLU A 34 -5.87 -80.55 19.63
C GLU A 34 -6.05 -79.80 18.30
N LYS A 35 -6.80 -80.37 17.35
CA LYS A 35 -7.13 -79.69 16.09
C LYS A 35 -7.97 -78.43 16.32
N VAL A 36 -8.94 -78.49 17.23
CA VAL A 36 -9.78 -77.33 17.57
C VAL A 36 -8.98 -76.25 18.29
N THR A 37 -8.11 -76.62 19.23
CA THR A 37 -7.27 -75.65 19.96
C THR A 37 -6.24 -75.01 19.04
N THR A 38 -5.56 -75.77 18.19
CA THR A 38 -4.61 -75.24 17.21
C THR A 38 -5.30 -74.34 16.18
N ALA A 39 -6.47 -74.73 15.66
CA ALA A 39 -7.25 -73.88 14.76
C ALA A 39 -7.69 -72.57 15.43
N ARG A 40 -8.05 -72.61 16.72
CA ARG A 40 -8.38 -71.40 17.50
C ARG A 40 -7.16 -70.53 17.71
N MET A 41 -6.03 -71.10 18.12
CA MET A 41 -4.77 -70.38 18.32
C MET A 41 -4.30 -69.69 17.04
N ASN A 42 -4.40 -70.36 15.89
CA ASN A 42 -4.05 -69.77 14.59
C ASN A 42 -4.93 -68.57 14.25
N LYS A 43 -6.25 -68.66 14.47
CA LYS A 43 -7.18 -67.54 14.26
C LYS A 43 -6.87 -66.38 15.20
N ASP A 44 -6.61 -66.67 16.47
CA ASP A 44 -6.25 -65.65 17.46
C ASP A 44 -4.92 -64.97 17.06
N GLU A 45 -3.95 -65.73 16.54
CA GLU A 45 -2.69 -65.20 16.02
C GLU A 45 -2.90 -64.29 14.79
N GLU A 46 -3.77 -64.68 13.85
CA GLU A 46 -4.13 -63.87 12.68
C GLU A 46 -4.77 -62.54 13.10
N ILE A 47 -5.72 -62.57 14.05
CA ILE A 47 -6.37 -61.37 14.59
C ILE A 47 -5.34 -60.46 15.26
N LEU A 48 -4.43 -61.03 16.06
CA LEU A 48 -3.36 -60.26 16.70
C LEU A 48 -2.39 -59.64 15.69
N LYS A 49 -2.07 -60.35 14.60
CA LYS A 49 -1.25 -59.81 13.50
C LYS A 49 -1.97 -58.66 12.79
N ALA A 50 -3.26 -58.81 12.51
CA ALA A 50 -4.08 -57.75 11.90
C ALA A 50 -4.14 -56.50 12.81
N ALA A 51 -4.45 -56.67 14.10
CA ALA A 51 -4.49 -55.57 15.07
C ALA A 51 -3.13 -54.87 15.22
N ARG A 52 -2.01 -55.60 15.18
CA ARG A 52 -0.65 -55.02 15.17
C ARG A 52 -0.39 -54.23 13.89
N ALA A 53 -0.85 -54.72 12.74
CA ALA A 53 -0.70 -54.00 11.47
C ALA A 53 -1.50 -52.69 11.48
N GLU A 54 -2.75 -52.71 11.96
CA GLU A 54 -3.58 -51.52 12.12
C GLU A 54 -2.95 -50.50 13.08
N LEU A 55 -2.43 -50.95 14.23
CA LEU A 55 -1.73 -50.07 15.17
C LEU A 55 -0.50 -49.40 14.54
N ASN A 56 0.28 -50.17 13.78
CA ASN A 56 1.45 -49.64 13.09
C ASN A 56 1.06 -48.61 12.02
N GLU A 57 -0.04 -48.85 11.30
CA GLU A 57 -0.54 -47.92 10.30
C GLU A 57 -1.07 -46.64 10.93
N ALA A 58 -1.85 -46.74 12.01
CA ALA A 58 -2.28 -45.58 12.79
C ALA A 58 -1.09 -44.77 13.32
N ARG A 59 -0.02 -45.43 13.79
CA ARG A 59 1.21 -44.76 14.23
C ARG A 59 1.93 -44.07 13.06
N ARG A 60 1.99 -44.66 11.87
CA ARG A 60 2.56 -44.01 10.67
C ARG A 60 1.77 -42.79 10.27
N GLN A 61 0.43 -42.89 10.25
CA GLN A 61 -0.45 -41.76 9.97
C GLN A 61 -0.27 -40.64 10.99
N TRP A 62 -0.18 -40.97 12.28
CA TRP A 62 0.11 -39.99 13.32
C TRP A 62 1.45 -39.27 13.08
N HIS A 63 2.53 -40.01 12.80
CA HIS A 63 3.82 -39.41 12.49
C HIS A 63 3.77 -38.53 11.23
N HIS A 64 3.05 -38.98 10.20
CA HIS A 64 2.88 -38.21 8.98
C HIS A 64 2.17 -36.88 9.24
N MET A 65 1.03 -36.91 9.95
CA MET A 65 0.29 -35.70 10.35
C MET A 65 1.16 -34.78 11.23
N GLN A 66 1.96 -35.35 12.14
CA GLN A 66 2.88 -34.57 12.96
C GLN A 66 3.93 -33.85 12.09
N THR A 67 4.51 -34.53 11.11
CA THR A 67 5.46 -33.90 10.19
C THR A 67 4.81 -32.84 9.31
N GLU A 68 3.56 -33.02 8.91
CA GLU A 68 2.81 -32.00 8.18
C GLU A 68 2.59 -30.75 9.05
N ILE A 69 2.17 -30.93 10.31
CA ILE A 69 2.01 -29.82 11.27
C ILE A 69 3.33 -29.08 11.46
N ASP A 70 4.44 -29.79 11.66
CA ASP A 70 5.75 -29.18 11.85
C ASP A 70 6.21 -28.41 10.59
N SER A 71 5.91 -28.94 9.40
CA SER A 71 6.19 -28.27 8.12
C SER A 71 5.34 -27.01 7.93
N LEU A 72 4.06 -27.03 8.32
CA LEU A 72 3.17 -25.88 8.25
C LEU A 72 3.61 -24.79 9.22
N HIS A 73 3.97 -25.13 10.46
CA HIS A 73 4.55 -24.16 11.39
C HIS A 73 5.88 -23.58 10.89
N ALA A 74 6.71 -24.36 10.20
CA ALA A 74 7.93 -23.84 9.58
C ALA A 74 7.62 -22.85 8.45
N MET A 75 6.60 -23.14 7.63
CA MET A 75 6.14 -22.24 6.58
C MET A 75 5.56 -20.95 7.16
N GLU A 76 4.72 -21.05 8.19
CA GLU A 76 4.14 -19.92 8.92
C GLU A 76 5.24 -18.98 9.44
N ARG A 77 6.21 -19.51 10.19
CA ARG A 77 7.36 -18.73 10.66
C ARG A 77 8.15 -18.09 9.50
N GLY A 78 8.30 -18.80 8.38
CA GLY A 78 8.94 -18.27 7.18
C GLY A 78 8.21 -17.06 6.60
N LEU A 79 6.87 -17.14 6.52
CA LEU A 79 6.02 -16.07 6.04
C LEU A 79 6.02 -14.87 7.00
N GLU A 80 5.91 -15.10 8.31
CA GLU A 80 5.98 -14.06 9.33
C GLU A 80 7.32 -13.30 9.29
N ASN A 81 8.43 -14.04 9.19
CA ASN A 81 9.76 -13.44 9.05
C ASN A 81 9.88 -12.62 7.77
N SER A 82 9.34 -13.12 6.64
CA SER A 82 9.33 -12.37 5.39
C SER A 82 8.49 -11.10 5.50
N LEU A 83 7.32 -11.18 6.14
CA LEU A 83 6.45 -10.04 6.38
C LEU A 83 7.18 -8.98 7.22
N GLN A 84 7.71 -9.35 8.38
CA GLN A 84 8.46 -8.46 9.26
C GLN A 84 9.68 -7.84 8.55
N ALA A 85 10.42 -8.62 7.76
CA ALA A 85 11.55 -8.11 6.99
C ALA A 85 11.11 -7.06 5.95
N THR A 86 9.99 -7.30 5.26
CA THR A 86 9.44 -6.32 4.31
C THR A 86 8.93 -5.07 5.01
N GLU A 87 8.22 -5.20 6.13
CA GLU A 87 7.74 -4.08 6.94
C GLU A 87 8.90 -3.22 7.43
N LEU A 88 9.94 -3.83 8.00
CA LEU A 88 11.13 -3.12 8.46
C LEU A 88 11.83 -2.39 7.30
N ARG A 89 11.93 -3.03 6.13
CA ARG A 89 12.49 -2.41 4.93
C ARG A 89 11.67 -1.20 4.49
N TYR A 90 10.34 -1.29 4.48
CA TYR A 90 9.50 -0.15 4.11
C TYR A 90 9.54 0.95 5.16
N GLN A 91 9.55 0.61 6.46
CA GLN A 91 9.70 1.60 7.53
C GLN A 91 11.03 2.36 7.44
N THR A 92 12.13 1.67 7.11
CA THR A 92 13.43 2.33 6.93
C THR A 92 13.45 3.22 5.69
N GLN A 93 12.85 2.78 4.58
CA GLN A 93 12.69 3.62 3.38
C GLN A 93 11.82 4.85 3.65
N LEU A 94 10.71 4.70 4.37
CA LEU A 94 9.84 5.82 4.74
C LEU A 94 10.59 6.83 5.62
N LYS A 95 11.29 6.37 6.66
CA LYS A 95 12.11 7.25 7.51
C LYS A 95 13.18 7.99 6.71
N HIS A 96 13.81 7.31 5.76
CA HIS A 96 14.79 7.96 4.89
C HIS A 96 14.15 9.07 4.04
N LEU A 97 13.02 8.78 3.38
CA LEU A 97 12.29 9.79 2.60
C LEU A 97 11.79 10.94 3.47
N GLU A 98 11.31 10.67 4.69
CA GLU A 98 10.93 11.70 5.67
C GLU A 98 12.12 12.62 5.97
N THR A 99 13.30 12.07 6.23
CA THR A 99 14.50 12.88 6.47
C THR A 99 14.94 13.70 5.26
N GLU A 100 14.78 13.17 4.04
CA GLU A 100 15.07 13.92 2.81
C GLU A 100 14.07 15.07 2.62
N ILE A 101 12.78 14.83 2.85
CA ILE A 101 11.74 15.85 2.80
C ILE A 101 12.03 16.95 3.82
N GLU A 102 12.33 16.59 5.07
CA GLU A 102 12.68 17.57 6.11
C GLU A 102 13.93 18.40 5.74
N GLY A 103 14.92 17.78 5.08
CA GLY A 103 16.09 18.47 4.57
C GLY A 103 15.72 19.51 3.49
N LEU A 104 14.94 19.09 2.49
CA LEU A 104 14.47 19.96 1.41
C LEU A 104 13.56 21.09 1.93
N GLU A 105 12.71 20.82 2.91
CA GLU A 105 11.86 21.84 3.54
C GLU A 105 12.69 22.90 4.26
N LYS A 106 13.77 22.49 4.95
CA LYS A 106 14.72 23.42 5.59
C LYS A 106 15.45 24.26 4.55
N GLU A 107 16.00 23.64 3.51
CA GLU A 107 16.67 24.38 2.42
C GLU A 107 15.72 25.39 1.75
N LEU A 108 14.48 24.99 1.46
CA LEU A 108 13.46 25.89 0.91
C LEU A 108 13.20 27.08 1.85
N GLN A 109 13.10 26.82 3.15
CA GLN A 109 12.87 27.86 4.14
C GLN A 109 14.06 28.82 4.26
N GLU A 110 15.29 28.32 4.18
CA GLU A 110 16.51 29.13 4.15
C GLU A 110 16.54 30.03 2.90
N VAL A 111 16.28 29.48 1.71
CA VAL A 111 16.21 30.26 0.47
C VAL A 111 15.15 31.35 0.54
N ARG A 112 13.97 31.06 1.11
CA ARG A 112 12.93 32.07 1.33
C ARG A 112 13.39 33.20 2.23
N GLN A 113 14.06 32.89 3.33
CA GLN A 113 14.63 33.90 4.22
C GLN A 113 15.71 34.73 3.54
N ASP A 114 16.55 34.11 2.71
CA ASP A 114 17.60 34.81 2.01
C ASP A 114 17.05 35.72 0.91
N ILE A 115 15.98 35.32 0.21
CA ILE A 115 15.26 36.20 -0.72
C ILE A 115 14.69 37.42 0.01
N GLU A 116 14.06 37.21 1.18
CA GLU A 116 13.52 38.31 1.99
C GLU A 116 14.62 39.29 2.42
N LYS A 117 15.77 38.77 2.88
CA LYS A 117 16.95 39.61 3.19
C LYS A 117 17.45 40.37 1.97
N GLN A 118 17.52 39.74 0.80
CA GLN A 118 17.95 40.39 -0.44
C GLN A 118 16.98 41.49 -0.86
N LEU A 119 15.66 41.29 -0.71
CA LEU A 119 14.66 42.31 -1.00
C LEU A 119 14.85 43.54 -0.10
N GLN A 120 15.07 43.33 1.20
CA GLN A 120 15.34 44.43 2.14
C GLN A 120 16.63 45.19 1.79
N GLN A 121 17.70 44.48 1.47
CA GLN A 121 18.96 45.09 1.03
C GLN A 121 18.79 45.89 -0.27
N HIS A 122 18.03 45.34 -1.22
CA HIS A 122 17.73 46.00 -2.48
C HIS A 122 16.92 47.29 -2.26
N GLU A 123 15.92 47.27 -1.36
CA GLU A 123 15.14 48.46 -1.02
C GLU A 123 16.02 49.57 -0.41
N ILE A 124 16.92 49.22 0.51
CA ILE A 124 17.88 50.16 1.10
C ILE A 124 18.77 50.78 0.02
N LEU A 125 19.28 49.97 -0.90
CA LEU A 125 20.12 50.43 -2.00
C LEU A 125 19.34 51.35 -2.97
N LEU A 126 18.09 51.00 -3.27
CA LEU A 126 17.21 51.80 -4.11
C LEU A 126 16.92 53.17 -3.48
N ASN A 127 16.63 53.19 -2.18
CA ASN A 127 16.42 54.43 -1.43
C ASN A 127 17.67 55.32 -1.45
N SER A 128 18.86 54.73 -1.26
CA SER A 128 20.13 55.46 -1.38
C SER A 128 20.34 56.02 -2.78
N LYS A 129 20.09 55.23 -3.82
CA LYS A 129 20.16 55.66 -5.22
C LYS A 129 19.23 56.84 -5.48
N MET A 130 17.96 56.77 -5.05
CA MET A 130 17.00 57.85 -5.24
C MET A 130 17.45 59.14 -4.55
N ARG A 131 18.02 59.05 -3.34
CA ARG A 131 18.58 60.22 -2.63
C ARG A 131 19.74 60.83 -3.42
N LEU A 132 20.69 60.01 -3.89
CA LEU A 132 21.81 60.48 -4.69
C LEU A 132 21.36 61.10 -6.03
N GLU A 133 20.33 60.55 -6.68
CA GLU A 133 19.76 61.14 -7.89
C GLU A 133 19.16 62.53 -7.63
N GLN A 134 18.51 62.72 -6.48
CA GLN A 134 18.01 64.04 -6.06
C GLN A 134 19.17 65.02 -5.80
N GLU A 135 20.21 64.60 -5.09
CA GLU A 135 21.41 65.42 -4.85
C GLU A 135 22.10 65.82 -6.17
N ILE A 136 22.26 64.90 -7.11
CA ILE A 136 22.84 65.21 -8.44
C ILE A 136 21.96 66.23 -9.18
N ALA A 137 20.63 66.09 -9.12
CA ALA A 137 19.71 67.03 -9.75
C ALA A 137 19.82 68.45 -9.13
N THR A 138 19.95 68.56 -7.81
CA THR A 138 20.14 69.86 -7.15
C THR A 138 21.50 70.45 -7.49
N TYR A 139 22.59 69.66 -7.48
CA TYR A 139 23.91 70.11 -7.91
C TYR A 139 23.90 70.62 -9.35
N ARG A 140 23.26 69.90 -10.28
CA ARG A 140 23.09 70.36 -11.68
C ARG A 140 22.37 71.70 -11.77
N SER A 141 21.30 71.90 -11.00
CA SER A 141 20.57 73.17 -10.99
C SER A 141 21.39 74.33 -10.40
N LEU A 142 22.19 74.08 -9.36
CA LEU A 142 23.07 75.09 -8.77
C LEU A 142 24.17 75.50 -9.75
N LEU A 143 24.83 74.54 -10.41
CA LEU A 143 25.81 74.82 -11.46
C LEU A 143 25.20 75.63 -12.60
N GLU A 144 24.01 75.25 -13.09
CA GLU A 144 23.34 75.99 -14.17
C GLU A 144 23.02 77.44 -13.77
N LYS A 145 22.66 77.68 -12.49
CA LYS A 145 22.45 79.04 -11.96
C LYS A 145 23.75 79.83 -11.87
N GLU A 146 24.85 79.19 -11.47
CA GLU A 146 26.17 79.83 -11.44
C GLU A 146 26.69 80.17 -12.83
N GLU A 147 26.60 79.24 -13.78
CA GLU A 147 26.97 79.48 -15.19
C GLU A 147 26.20 80.68 -15.76
N LYS A 148 24.90 80.80 -15.45
CA LYS A 148 24.09 81.97 -15.80
C LYS A 148 24.67 83.24 -15.16
N ARG A 149 24.96 83.25 -13.85
CA ARG A 149 25.58 84.41 -13.16
C ARG A 149 26.90 84.83 -13.78
N PHE A 150 27.80 83.88 -14.06
CA PHE A 150 29.07 84.15 -14.74
C PHE A 150 28.86 84.72 -16.15
N HIS A 151 27.88 84.20 -16.91
CA HIS A 151 27.54 84.74 -18.23
C HIS A 151 27.01 86.18 -18.18
N TYR A 152 26.22 86.53 -17.17
CA TYR A 152 25.73 87.91 -16.97
C TYR A 152 26.86 88.87 -16.56
N LEU A 153 27.76 88.47 -15.65
CA LEU A 153 28.92 89.28 -15.25
C LEU A 153 29.90 89.53 -16.41
N LYS A 154 30.11 88.53 -17.28
CA LYS A 154 30.96 88.68 -18.48
C LYS A 154 30.37 89.65 -19.51
N HIS A 155 29.06 89.91 -19.45
CA HIS A 155 28.39 90.88 -20.31
C HIS A 155 28.61 92.34 -19.88
N GLU A 156 29.07 92.60 -18.64
CA GLU A 156 29.46 93.94 -18.18
C GLU A 156 30.95 94.24 -18.43
N GLU A 157 31.84 93.24 -18.44
CA GLU A 157 33.29 93.43 -18.60
C GLU A 157 33.82 93.35 -20.05
N THR A 158 32.97 93.14 -21.06
CA THR A 158 33.43 93.16 -22.48
C THR A 158 32.61 94.08 -23.36
N LYS A 159 32.72 95.39 -23.08
CA LYS A 159 32.82 96.40 -24.14
C LYS A 159 34.29 96.60 -24.51
N ASP A 160 34.95 95.56 -25.00
CA ASP A 160 35.85 95.63 -26.16
C ASP A 160 36.64 94.34 -26.40
N ILE A 161 36.71 94.00 -27.70
CA ILE A 161 37.70 93.15 -28.37
C ILE A 161 37.46 91.61 -28.40
N ARG A 162 37.06 91.20 -29.62
CA ARG A 162 37.45 90.04 -30.46
C ARG A 162 37.30 88.60 -29.92
N LYS A 163 36.59 87.81 -30.74
CA LYS A 163 36.54 86.34 -30.75
C LYS A 163 37.94 85.72 -30.72
N PRO A 164 38.08 84.53 -30.11
CA PRO A 164 38.41 83.39 -30.95
C PRO A 164 37.62 82.11 -30.64
N THR A 165 37.50 81.34 -31.72
CA THR A 165 37.03 79.96 -31.89
C THR A 165 37.72 78.95 -30.97
N THR A 166 37.06 77.78 -30.78
CA THR A 166 37.58 76.47 -30.29
C THR A 166 37.20 76.19 -28.83
N SER A 167 36.57 75.09 -28.41
CA SER A 167 36.15 73.81 -29.00
C SER A 167 34.91 73.36 -28.22
N ARG A 168 33.83 72.96 -28.92
CA ARG A 168 32.70 72.26 -28.30
C ARG A 168 32.99 70.76 -28.37
N ILE A 169 33.43 70.18 -27.25
CA ILE A 169 33.33 68.73 -27.05
C ILE A 169 31.87 68.47 -26.64
N ALA A 170 31.12 67.85 -27.54
CA ALA A 170 29.78 67.36 -27.27
C ALA A 170 29.86 66.18 -26.29
N PHE A 171 29.40 66.36 -25.05
CA PHE A 171 29.11 65.23 -24.18
C PHE A 171 27.71 64.72 -24.55
N ILE A 172 27.66 63.66 -25.34
CA ILE A 172 26.43 62.95 -25.66
C ILE A 172 26.04 62.14 -24.43
N LEU A 173 24.98 62.58 -23.75
CA LEU A 173 24.29 61.78 -22.74
C LEU A 173 23.47 60.69 -23.46
N PRO A 174 23.60 59.40 -23.11
CA PRO A 174 22.72 58.38 -23.66
C PRO A 174 21.28 58.68 -23.26
N SER A 175 20.43 58.80 -24.28
CA SER A 175 18.99 58.89 -24.18
C SER A 175 18.44 57.82 -23.23
N SER A 176 17.86 58.26 -22.12
CA SER A 176 17.02 57.44 -21.26
C SER A 176 15.78 57.05 -22.05
N SER A 177 15.74 55.79 -22.47
CA SER A 177 14.53 55.15 -22.95
C SER A 177 13.47 55.17 -21.84
N LYS A 178 12.44 56.00 -22.06
CA LYS A 178 11.03 55.78 -21.68
C LYS A 178 10.79 55.21 -20.26
N LEU A 179 10.60 56.11 -19.29
CA LEU A 179 9.65 55.86 -18.22
C LEU A 179 8.25 55.73 -18.85
N LYS A 180 7.76 54.51 -19.01
CA LYS A 180 6.32 54.26 -19.03
C LYS A 180 5.83 54.36 -17.59
N LYS A 181 5.03 55.38 -17.31
CA LYS A 181 3.95 55.26 -16.34
C LYS A 181 3.07 54.11 -16.79
N HIS A 182 3.03 53.03 -16.03
CA HIS A 182 1.89 52.13 -16.05
C HIS A 182 1.28 52.11 -14.67
N GLU A 183 -0.02 52.29 -14.71
CA GLU A 183 -0.92 52.42 -13.59
C GLU A 183 -0.87 51.18 -12.72
N ILE A 184 -1.24 51.43 -11.47
CA ILE A 184 -1.56 50.45 -10.44
C ILE A 184 -2.69 49.57 -10.98
N GLU A 185 -2.34 48.42 -11.54
CA GLU A 185 -3.32 47.36 -11.80
C GLU A 185 -3.41 46.51 -10.53
N LYS A 186 -4.54 46.68 -9.83
CA LYS A 186 -5.03 45.79 -8.79
C LYS A 186 -5.16 44.37 -9.37
N VAL A 187 -4.09 43.60 -9.33
CA VAL A 187 -4.15 42.15 -9.49
C VAL A 187 -4.24 41.54 -8.09
N GLU A 188 -5.48 41.50 -7.60
CA GLU A 188 -6.06 40.32 -6.97
C GLU A 188 -5.16 39.53 -5.97
N ILE A 189 -4.84 40.17 -4.84
CA ILE A 189 -4.36 39.50 -3.61
C ILE A 189 -5.55 38.92 -2.83
N LEU A 190 -6.53 38.34 -3.53
CA LEU A 190 -7.74 37.77 -2.95
C LEU A 190 -8.06 36.46 -3.68
N THR A 191 -7.50 35.34 -3.22
CA THR A 191 -8.08 33.97 -3.30
C THR A 191 -7.08 32.86 -2.94
N LYS A 192 -6.32 32.97 -1.83
CA LYS A 192 -5.68 31.78 -1.21
C LYS A 192 -5.80 31.70 0.31
N GLN A 193 -6.78 32.38 0.89
CA GLN A 193 -7.11 32.30 2.31
C GLN A 193 -8.58 31.89 2.49
N ALA A 194 -8.95 30.70 2.01
CA ALA A 194 -10.30 30.15 2.21
C ALA A 194 -10.35 28.61 2.25
N VAL A 195 -9.22 27.93 2.50
CA VAL A 195 -9.22 26.46 2.73
C VAL A 195 -8.82 26.09 4.17
N LEU A 196 -8.54 27.09 5.01
CA LEU A 196 -8.47 26.90 6.46
C LEU A 196 -9.82 27.31 7.04
N ASN A 197 -10.74 26.36 7.15
CA ASN A 197 -11.76 26.27 8.21
C ASN A 197 -12.64 25.05 7.95
N GLY A 198 -12.26 23.93 8.54
CA GLY A 198 -13.12 22.75 8.67
C GLY A 198 -14.34 23.10 9.51
N GLY A 199 -15.48 23.28 8.84
CA GLY A 199 -16.79 23.31 9.48
C GLY A 199 -17.39 21.92 9.45
N VAL A 200 -17.21 21.15 10.52
CA VAL A 200 -18.04 19.97 10.81
C VAL A 200 -19.38 20.49 11.32
N ALA A 201 -20.36 20.59 10.43
CA ALA A 201 -21.76 20.68 10.80
C ALA A 201 -22.35 19.27 10.75
N LYS A 202 -22.55 18.70 11.94
CA LYS A 202 -23.44 17.55 12.14
C LYS A 202 -24.86 18.05 11.90
N ASP A 203 -25.56 17.47 10.93
CA ASP A 203 -27.02 17.39 10.96
C ASP A 203 -27.45 16.03 10.41
N SER A 204 -27.90 15.18 11.34
CA SER A 204 -28.69 13.99 11.06
C SER A 204 -30.08 14.44 10.65
N THR A 205 -30.54 14.09 9.46
CA THR A 205 -31.92 13.65 9.20
C THR A 205 -31.97 12.96 7.84
N GLU A 206 -32.10 11.65 7.89
CA GLU A 206 -32.43 10.77 6.78
C GLU A 206 -33.74 11.23 6.12
N THR A 207 -33.84 11.06 4.79
CA THR A 207 -34.98 11.37 3.89
C THR A 207 -35.02 12.70 3.10
N HIS A 208 -33.90 13.43 2.98
CA HIS A 208 -33.78 14.53 1.98
C HIS A 208 -32.76 14.27 0.86
N ASN A 209 -32.15 13.06 0.81
CA ASN A 209 -30.95 12.78 0.02
C ASN A 209 -31.23 12.53 -1.48
N THR A 210 -32.37 11.95 -1.85
CA THR A 210 -32.63 11.56 -3.25
C THR A 210 -32.85 12.74 -4.20
N ILE A 211 -33.32 13.89 -3.69
CA ILE A 211 -33.58 15.10 -4.50
C ILE A 211 -32.31 15.98 -4.61
N GLN A 212 -31.33 15.81 -3.72
CA GLN A 212 -30.06 16.53 -3.78
C GLN A 212 -29.01 15.81 -4.65
N THR A 213 -29.10 14.48 -4.79
CA THR A 213 -28.16 13.70 -5.61
C THR A 213 -28.29 13.97 -7.11
N GLU A 214 -29.50 14.23 -7.63
CA GLU A 214 -29.68 14.60 -9.05
C GLU A 214 -28.92 15.88 -9.41
N LYS A 215 -28.95 16.89 -8.53
CA LYS A 215 -28.21 18.15 -8.74
C LYS A 215 -26.69 17.94 -8.64
N VAL A 216 -26.24 17.10 -7.72
CA VAL A 216 -24.81 16.77 -7.56
C VAL A 216 -24.31 15.98 -8.77
N ASP A 217 -25.10 15.04 -9.26
CA ASP A 217 -24.76 14.20 -10.40
C ASP A 217 -24.69 15.00 -11.71
N GLU A 218 -25.54 16.01 -11.85
CA GLU A 218 -25.54 16.95 -12.96
C GLU A 218 -24.28 17.83 -12.94
N VAL A 219 -23.90 18.36 -11.76
CA VAL A 219 -22.65 19.11 -11.57
C VAL A 219 -21.41 18.26 -11.85
N ILE A 220 -21.40 16.99 -11.39
CA ILE A 220 -20.29 16.06 -11.67
C ILE A 220 -20.20 15.79 -13.17
N LYS A 221 -21.33 15.60 -13.85
CA LYS A 221 -21.37 15.35 -15.29
C LYS A 221 -20.87 16.54 -16.10
N GLU A 222 -21.23 17.76 -15.71
CA GLU A 222 -20.73 19.01 -16.31
C GLU A 222 -19.23 19.20 -16.05
N TRP A 223 -18.78 18.90 -14.83
CA TRP A 223 -17.37 18.98 -14.46
C TRP A 223 -16.52 17.94 -15.19
N GLU A 224 -16.94 16.67 -15.25
CA GLU A 224 -16.24 15.62 -15.99
C GLU A 224 -16.21 15.91 -17.51
N GLY A 225 -17.27 16.52 -18.05
CA GLY A 225 -17.31 16.95 -19.45
C GLY A 225 -16.36 18.11 -19.75
N SER A 226 -16.23 19.06 -18.83
CA SER A 226 -15.38 20.24 -18.99
C SER A 226 -13.91 19.97 -18.68
N PHE A 227 -13.62 19.18 -17.63
CA PHE A 227 -12.28 18.88 -17.14
C PHE A 227 -11.56 17.84 -18.01
N PHE A 228 -12.28 16.83 -18.53
CA PHE A 228 -11.70 15.78 -19.38
C PHE A 228 -11.98 15.97 -20.87
N LYS A 229 -12.20 17.21 -21.34
CA LYS A 229 -12.59 17.53 -22.72
C LYS A 229 -11.61 16.98 -23.77
N ASP A 230 -10.31 17.03 -23.47
CA ASP A 230 -9.24 16.57 -24.38
C ASP A 230 -8.75 15.14 -24.05
N ASN A 231 -9.38 14.44 -23.08
CA ASN A 231 -8.92 13.14 -22.64
C ASN A 231 -10.06 12.14 -22.35
N PRO A 232 -10.62 11.51 -23.40
CA PRO A 232 -11.81 10.65 -23.28
C PRO A 232 -11.56 9.36 -22.49
N HIS A 233 -10.31 8.90 -22.42
CA HIS A 233 -9.95 7.69 -21.68
C HIS A 233 -9.97 7.90 -20.16
N LEU A 234 -9.52 9.07 -19.70
CA LEU A 234 -9.59 9.45 -18.28
C LEU A 234 -11.04 9.69 -17.83
N ARG A 235 -11.87 10.27 -18.69
CA ARG A 235 -13.31 10.42 -18.44
C ARG A 235 -14.01 9.07 -18.25
N LYS A 236 -13.68 8.05 -19.05
CA LYS A 236 -14.25 6.70 -18.87
C LYS A 236 -13.85 6.07 -17.53
N LYS A 237 -12.61 6.29 -17.10
CA LYS A 237 -12.12 5.81 -15.80
C LYS A 237 -12.80 6.51 -14.63
N SER A 238 -13.02 7.83 -14.71
CA SER A 238 -13.71 8.58 -13.64
C SER A 238 -15.16 8.12 -13.49
N VAL A 239 -15.88 7.96 -14.60
CA VAL A 239 -17.26 7.46 -14.60
C VAL A 239 -17.34 6.03 -14.07
N SER A 240 -16.40 5.16 -14.47
CA SER A 240 -16.34 3.77 -13.97
C SER A 240 -16.09 3.73 -12.46
N LEU A 241 -15.13 4.51 -11.97
CA LEU A 241 -14.80 4.56 -10.54
C LEU A 241 -15.98 5.06 -9.70
N ARG A 242 -16.72 6.04 -10.19
CA ARG A 242 -17.93 6.53 -9.53
C ARG A 242 -19.03 5.47 -9.48
N PHE A 243 -19.20 4.70 -10.54
CA PHE A 243 -20.14 3.58 -10.57
C PHE A 243 -19.75 2.48 -9.58
N ASP A 244 -18.48 2.10 -9.55
CA ASP A 244 -17.94 1.08 -8.64
C ASP A 244 -18.08 1.51 -7.16
N LEU A 245 -17.84 2.80 -6.87
CA LEU A 245 -18.00 3.37 -5.54
C LEU A 245 -19.46 3.42 -5.07
N HIS A 246 -20.39 3.76 -5.97
CA HIS A 246 -21.82 3.70 -5.69
C HIS A 246 -22.28 2.26 -5.41
N LEU A 247 -21.77 1.30 -6.17
CA LEU A 247 -22.08 -0.13 -5.98
C LEU A 247 -21.57 -0.63 -4.62
N ALA A 248 -20.34 -0.26 -4.24
CA ALA A 248 -19.76 -0.59 -2.94
C ALA A 248 -20.55 0.03 -1.77
N ALA A 249 -21.01 1.28 -1.92
CA ALA A 249 -21.82 1.94 -0.90
C ALA A 249 -23.20 1.27 -0.71
N THR A 250 -23.79 0.71 -1.78
CA THR A 250 -25.06 -0.02 -1.68
C THR A 250 -24.93 -1.44 -1.12
N ASP A 251 -23.73 -2.03 -1.14
CA ASP A 251 -23.48 -3.35 -0.54
C ASP A 251 -23.30 -3.29 0.99
N GLU A 252 -22.87 -2.14 1.54
CA GLU A 252 -22.76 -1.93 3.00
C GLU A 252 -24.13 -1.95 3.72
N ASP A 253 -25.20 -1.51 3.06
CA ASP A 253 -26.57 -1.63 3.57
C ASP A 253 -27.06 -3.09 3.61
N CYS A 254 -26.41 -4.01 2.88
CA CYS A 254 -26.74 -5.44 2.92
C CYS A 254 -26.05 -6.17 4.09
N LEU A 255 -25.04 -5.57 4.74
CA LEU A 255 -24.30 -6.18 5.86
C LEU A 255 -25.00 -6.03 7.22
N HIS A 256 -25.98 -5.14 7.37
CA HIS A 256 -26.71 -4.98 8.64
C HIS A 256 -27.84 -6.00 8.88
N MET A 257 -28.30 -6.74 7.85
CA MET A 257 -29.38 -7.74 7.99
C MET A 257 -28.91 -9.20 8.04
N LYS A 258 -27.61 -9.46 8.23
CA LYS A 258 -27.04 -10.83 8.23
C LYS A 258 -26.39 -11.29 9.54
N GLN A 259 -26.62 -10.58 10.65
CA GLN A 259 -26.17 -11.01 11.99
C GLN A 259 -27.11 -12.00 12.70
N LYS A 260 -28.10 -12.58 12.02
CA LYS A 260 -28.87 -13.71 12.57
C LYS A 260 -28.74 -14.93 11.67
N SER A 261 -28.13 -15.96 12.25
CA SER A 261 -28.05 -17.35 11.78
C SER A 261 -26.98 -17.65 10.73
N LEU A 262 -25.79 -18.02 11.20
CA LEU A 262 -24.83 -18.84 10.44
C LEU A 262 -24.94 -20.29 10.95
N PRO A 263 -25.21 -21.26 10.07
CA PRO A 263 -24.69 -22.61 10.23
C PRO A 263 -23.39 -22.78 9.41
N ASP A 264 -22.64 -23.81 9.80
CA ASP A 264 -21.31 -24.20 9.37
C ASP A 264 -21.01 -24.11 7.85
N ILE A 265 -19.88 -23.46 7.55
CA ILE A 265 -18.74 -23.93 6.75
C ILE A 265 -19.04 -24.71 5.46
N GLU A 266 -18.77 -24.09 4.31
CA GLU A 266 -18.10 -24.80 3.20
C GLU A 266 -17.23 -23.84 2.37
N VAL A 267 -15.91 -24.10 2.40
CA VAL A 267 -14.88 -23.33 1.68
C VAL A 267 -14.80 -23.86 0.24
N ARG A 268 -15.18 -23.07 -0.76
CA ARG A 268 -14.77 -23.30 -2.16
C ARG A 268 -13.71 -22.28 -2.58
N LEU A 269 -12.46 -22.61 -2.32
CA LEU A 269 -11.31 -22.03 -3.00
C LEU A 269 -11.28 -22.55 -4.44
N VAL A 270 -11.86 -21.79 -5.39
CA VAL A 270 -11.63 -22.04 -6.82
C VAL A 270 -10.30 -21.40 -7.21
N MET A 271 -9.25 -22.21 -7.16
CA MET A 271 -7.92 -21.84 -7.66
C MET A 271 -7.94 -21.83 -9.19
N ARG A 272 -8.10 -20.65 -9.82
CA ARG A 272 -7.81 -20.49 -11.25
C ARG A 272 -6.31 -20.26 -11.43
N ARG A 273 -5.63 -21.31 -11.90
CA ARG A 273 -4.25 -21.23 -12.40
C ARG A 273 -4.22 -20.62 -13.81
N SER A 274 -3.16 -19.85 -14.03
CA SER A 274 -2.41 -19.63 -15.29
C SER A 274 -2.87 -18.50 -16.22
N CYS A 275 -2.04 -17.45 -16.28
CA CYS A 275 -1.56 -16.89 -17.55
C CYS A 275 -0.08 -16.50 -17.38
N SER A 276 0.75 -17.13 -18.19
CA SER A 276 2.20 -16.96 -18.35
C SER A 276 2.59 -15.54 -18.78
N ILE A 277 3.66 -14.99 -18.21
CA ILE A 277 4.34 -13.81 -18.74
C ILE A 277 5.50 -14.30 -19.64
N PRO A 278 5.60 -13.86 -20.91
CA PRO A 278 6.74 -14.21 -21.76
C PRO A 278 8.01 -13.48 -21.32
N SER A 279 9.10 -14.24 -21.21
CA SER A 279 10.47 -13.73 -21.02
C SER A 279 10.87 -12.81 -22.17
N ILE A 280 11.27 -11.58 -21.83
CA ILE A 280 11.97 -10.66 -22.72
C ILE A 280 13.45 -11.03 -22.69
N LYS A 281 14.01 -11.33 -23.88
CA LYS A 281 15.45 -11.48 -24.10
C LYS A 281 16.09 -10.09 -24.22
N THR A 282 17.17 -9.88 -23.50
CA THR A 282 18.23 -8.91 -23.80
C THR A 282 19.56 -9.58 -23.51
#